data_AF-A0A3D1R8T2-F1
#
_entry.id   AF-A0A3D1R8T2-F1
#
_cell.length_a   1.000
_cell.length_b   1.000
_cell.length_c   1.000
_cell.angle_alpha   90.00
_cell.angle_beta   90.00
_cell.angle_gamma   90.00
#
_symmetry.space_group_name_H-M   'P 1'
#
loop_
_entity.id
_entity.type
_entity.pdbx_description
1 polymer ?
#
loop_
_entity_poly.entity_id
_entity_poly.type
_entity_poly.pdbx_seq_one_letter_code
_entity_poly.pdbx_strand_id
1 'polypeptide(L)'
;CYYSNMTPSWDGAGTADDPSLDRDDIPGTGPENIRIDAPVAGHRYSVGVHWYSNANQHPSVAVTTNVYCAGQLIHTELTNTGSVKDLVVLGEVEFTGPGSCVWRTNGTVLQR
;
A
#
# COMPACT_ATOMS: atom_id res chain seq x y z
N CYS A 1 2.08 1.76 -7.88
CA CYS A 1 1.76 3.19 -7.71
C CYS A 1 2.88 3.83 -6.88
N TYR A 2 3.45 4.96 -7.30
CA TYR A 2 4.53 5.68 -6.58
C TYR A 2 4.68 7.13 -7.08
N TYR A 3 5.56 7.93 -6.48
CA TYR A 3 5.70 9.38 -6.72
C TYR A 3 5.78 9.83 -8.19
N SER A 4 6.37 9.04 -9.10
CA SER A 4 6.45 9.39 -10.54
C SER A 4 5.55 8.53 -11.44
N ASN A 5 4.71 7.67 -10.87
CA ASN A 5 3.62 7.00 -11.57
C ASN A 5 2.44 6.84 -10.62
N MET A 6 1.69 7.94 -10.47
CA MET A 6 0.62 8.10 -9.48
C MET A 6 -0.69 7.41 -9.87
N THR A 7 -0.86 7.04 -11.14
CA THR A 7 -2.05 6.35 -11.67
C THR A 7 -1.62 5.30 -12.71
N PRO A 8 -0.90 4.23 -12.30
CA PRO A 8 -0.49 3.19 -13.23
C PRO A 8 -1.71 2.45 -13.74
N SER A 9 -1.79 2.23 -15.06
CA SER A 9 -2.82 1.39 -15.65
C SER A 9 -2.66 -0.06 -15.20
N TRP A 10 -3.71 -0.59 -14.59
CA TRP A 10 -3.87 -1.97 -14.15
C TRP A 10 -5.00 -2.64 -14.95
N ASP A 11 -4.95 -3.98 -15.00
CA ASP A 11 -6.01 -4.83 -15.53
C ASP A 11 -6.61 -4.38 -16.90
N GLY A 12 -7.84 -3.84 -16.90
CA GLY A 12 -8.64 -3.63 -18.10
C GLY A 12 -8.49 -2.25 -18.77
N ALA A 13 -9.29 -2.01 -19.82
CA ALA A 13 -9.41 -0.67 -20.39
C ALA A 13 -10.25 0.22 -19.47
N GLY A 14 -9.74 1.39 -19.11
CA GLY A 14 -10.39 2.31 -18.17
C GLY A 14 -9.40 2.78 -17.12
N THR A 15 -9.92 3.33 -16.02
CA THR A 15 -9.11 3.79 -14.88
C THR A 15 -9.76 3.47 -13.53
N ALA A 16 -10.81 2.64 -13.51
CA ALA A 16 -11.59 2.41 -12.30
C ALA A 16 -10.89 1.42 -11.35
N ASP A 17 -10.20 0.46 -11.94
CA ASP A 17 -9.33 -0.56 -11.36
C ASP A 17 -7.89 -0.07 -11.13
N ASP A 18 -7.53 1.07 -11.70
CA ASP A 18 -6.22 1.69 -11.50
C ASP A 18 -6.08 2.23 -10.08
N PRO A 19 -4.95 1.95 -9.40
CA PRO A 19 -4.65 2.59 -8.14
C PRO A 19 -4.27 4.05 -8.38
N SER A 20 -4.66 4.92 -7.45
CA SER A 20 -4.30 6.33 -7.43
C SER A 20 -3.53 6.66 -6.16
N LEU A 21 -2.39 7.33 -6.28
CA LEU A 21 -1.69 7.96 -5.16
C LEU A 21 -2.34 9.32 -4.89
N ASP A 22 -3.37 9.33 -4.04
CA ASP A 22 -4.16 10.55 -3.77
C ASP A 22 -3.37 11.59 -2.95
N ARG A 23 -2.47 11.12 -2.08
CA ARG A 23 -1.55 11.98 -1.32
C ARG A 23 -0.18 11.33 -1.22
N ASP A 24 0.83 12.02 -1.76
CA ASP A 24 2.25 11.73 -1.61
C ASP A 24 2.83 12.61 -0.48
N ASP A 25 3.32 11.99 0.61
CA ASP A 25 3.92 12.71 1.74
C ASP A 25 5.40 12.39 1.91
N ILE A 26 6.22 13.04 1.08
CA ILE A 26 7.68 12.91 1.07
C ILE A 26 8.37 13.41 2.36
N PRO A 27 7.90 14.49 3.05
CA PRO A 27 8.57 14.99 4.26
C PRO A 27 8.50 14.05 5.47
N GLY A 28 7.67 13.00 5.43
CA GLY A 28 7.67 11.93 6.43
C GLY A 28 6.77 12.15 7.65
N THR A 29 5.74 12.98 7.54
CA THR A 29 4.74 13.20 8.60
C THR A 29 3.49 12.34 8.45
N GLY A 30 3.27 11.75 7.28
CA GLY A 30 2.13 10.92 6.93
C GLY A 30 0.79 11.67 6.96
N PRO A 31 -0.31 10.98 6.61
CA PRO A 31 -0.34 9.72 5.84
C PRO A 31 -0.10 9.90 4.33
N GLU A 32 0.64 8.99 3.72
CA GLU A 32 0.57 8.71 2.27
C GLU A 32 -0.68 7.86 1.99
N ASN A 33 -1.42 8.14 0.91
CA ASN A 33 -2.70 7.46 0.62
C ASN A 33 -2.76 6.92 -0.80
N ILE A 34 -3.05 5.62 -0.93
CA ILE A 34 -3.35 4.96 -2.20
C ILE A 34 -4.78 4.41 -2.17
N ARG A 35 -5.53 4.59 -3.26
CA ARG A 35 -6.92 4.13 -3.41
C ARG A 35 -7.14 3.43 -4.75
N ILE A 36 -8.00 2.41 -4.75
CA ILE A 36 -8.55 1.76 -5.95
C ILE A 36 -10.09 1.86 -5.83
N ASP A 37 -10.76 2.41 -6.84
CA ASP A 37 -12.22 2.65 -6.78
C ASP A 37 -13.05 1.39 -7.06
N ALA A 38 -12.62 0.63 -8.05
CA ALA A 38 -13.27 -0.60 -8.49
C ALA A 38 -12.26 -1.75 -8.53
N PRO A 39 -11.82 -2.26 -7.36
CA PRO A 39 -10.94 -3.43 -7.32
C PRO A 39 -11.64 -4.63 -7.97
N VAL A 40 -10.86 -5.46 -8.65
CA VAL A 40 -11.35 -6.66 -9.32
C VAL A 40 -11.65 -7.75 -8.28
N ALA A 41 -12.85 -8.31 -8.35
CA ALA A 41 -13.26 -9.36 -7.43
C ALA A 41 -12.44 -10.64 -7.62
N GLY A 42 -12.00 -11.24 -6.50
CA GLY A 42 -11.14 -12.42 -6.47
C GLY A 42 -9.65 -12.11 -6.68
N HIS A 43 -9.28 -10.87 -6.99
CA HIS A 43 -7.88 -10.47 -7.08
C HIS A 43 -7.31 -10.20 -5.67
N ARG A 44 -6.01 -10.49 -5.52
CA ARG A 44 -5.24 -10.20 -4.31
C ARG A 44 -4.27 -9.07 -4.59
N TYR A 45 -4.30 -8.07 -3.72
CA TYR A 45 -3.46 -6.89 -3.79
C TYR A 45 -2.48 -6.91 -2.62
N SER A 46 -1.18 -7.03 -2.92
CA SER A 46 -0.15 -6.95 -1.88
C SER A 46 -0.02 -5.51 -1.39
N VAL A 47 -0.03 -5.35 -0.06
CA VAL A 47 0.17 -4.07 0.61
C VAL A 47 1.55 -4.08 1.26
N GLY A 48 2.33 -3.04 1.01
CA GLY A 48 3.69 -2.94 1.54
C GLY A 48 4.15 -1.50 1.72
N VAL A 49 5.18 -1.33 2.54
CA VAL A 49 5.82 -0.05 2.83
C VAL A 49 7.21 -0.05 2.21
N HIS A 50 7.51 0.96 1.41
CA HIS A 50 8.80 1.12 0.74
C HIS A 50 9.55 2.33 1.30
N TRP A 51 10.66 2.08 1.96
CA TRP A 51 11.49 3.16 2.49
C TRP A 51 12.51 3.63 1.46
N TYR A 52 12.11 4.55 0.58
CA TYR A 52 12.90 4.90 -0.60
C TYR A 52 14.26 5.54 -0.31
N SER A 53 14.39 6.40 0.70
CA SER A 53 15.67 7.09 0.99
C SER A 53 15.81 7.47 2.45
N ASN A 54 17.05 7.64 2.90
CA ASN A 54 17.37 8.03 4.27
C ASN A 54 18.34 9.22 4.32
N ALA A 55 17.93 10.35 3.74
CA ALA A 55 18.75 11.56 3.71
C ALA A 55 19.12 12.06 5.12
N ASN A 56 18.26 11.80 6.11
CA ASN A 56 18.43 12.23 7.50
C ASN A 56 19.09 11.18 8.41
N GLN A 57 19.59 10.07 7.86
CA GLN A 57 20.33 9.02 8.59
C GLN A 57 19.58 8.41 9.78
N HIS A 58 18.26 8.28 9.68
CA HIS A 58 17.46 7.54 10.67
C HIS A 58 17.85 6.05 10.68
N PRO A 59 17.95 5.39 11.84
CA PRO A 59 18.31 3.96 11.90
C PRO A 59 17.18 3.06 11.37
N SER A 60 15.93 3.42 11.64
CA SER A 60 14.71 2.81 11.11
C SER A 60 13.55 3.81 11.25
N VAL A 61 12.47 3.61 10.50
CA VAL A 61 11.24 4.40 10.60
C VAL A 61 10.09 3.48 11.00
N ALA A 62 9.34 3.85 12.04
CA ALA A 62 8.12 3.15 12.40
C ALA A 62 6.95 3.74 11.60
N VAL A 63 6.20 2.88 10.91
CA VAL A 63 5.08 3.26 10.04
C VAL A 63 3.83 2.54 10.50
N THR A 64 2.74 3.30 10.68
CA THR A 64 1.41 2.75 10.89
C THR A 64 0.69 2.68 9.54
N THR A 65 0.32 1.48 9.12
CA THR A 65 -0.48 1.25 7.90
C THR A 65 -1.90 0.91 8.28
N ASN A 66 -2.87 1.66 7.75
CA ASN A 66 -4.29 1.38 7.88
C ASN A 66 -4.85 0.94 6.52
N VAL A 67 -5.53 -0.20 6.48
CA VAL A 67 -6.18 -0.71 5.27
C VAL A 67 -7.68 -0.58 5.43
N TYR A 68 -8.31 0.11 4.48
CA TYR A 68 -9.75 0.31 4.44
C TYR A 68 -10.38 -0.44 3.26
N CYS A 69 -11.54 -1.04 3.49
CA CYS A 69 -12.37 -1.65 2.45
C CYS A 69 -13.77 -1.01 2.51
N ALA A 70 -14.22 -0.42 1.40
CA ALA A 70 -15.50 0.30 1.33
C ALA A 70 -15.72 1.29 2.50
N GLY A 71 -14.66 2.01 2.88
CA GLY A 71 -14.65 2.99 3.96
C GLY A 71 -14.56 2.40 5.38
N GLN A 72 -14.56 1.07 5.54
CA GLN A 72 -14.38 0.41 6.84
C GLN A 72 -12.93 0.03 7.06
N LEU A 73 -12.39 0.32 8.24
CA LEU A 73 -11.04 -0.13 8.63
C LEU A 73 -11.06 -1.65 8.82
N ILE A 74 -10.24 -2.37 8.06
CA ILE A 74 -10.15 -3.84 8.12
C ILE A 74 -8.82 -4.34 8.70
N HIS A 75 -7.78 -3.51 8.69
CA HIS A 75 -6.47 -3.86 9.26
C HIS A 75 -5.69 -2.62 9.68
N THR A 76 -4.93 -2.74 10.77
CA THR A 76 -3.93 -1.76 11.22
C THR A 76 -2.66 -2.51 11.57
N GLU A 77 -1.52 -2.04 11.08
CA GLU A 77 -0.22 -2.61 11.39
C GLU A 77 0.80 -1.54 11.72
N LEU A 78 1.57 -1.77 12.78
CA LEU A 78 2.77 -1.01 13.08
C LEU A 78 3.98 -1.81 12.62
N THR A 79 4.74 -1.25 11.67
CA THR A 79 5.89 -1.92 11.07
C THR A 79 7.11 -1.01 11.14
N ASN A 80 8.27 -1.57 11.50
CA ASN A 80 9.53 -0.87 11.31
C ASN A 80 10.03 -1.15 9.89
N THR A 81 10.43 -0.09 9.19
CA THR A 81 11.10 -0.24 7.89
C THR A 81 12.41 -1.01 8.07
N GLY A 82 12.74 -1.83 7.07
CA GLY A 82 14.03 -2.52 6.98
C GLY A 82 15.15 -1.56 6.56
N SER A 83 16.02 -2.01 5.66
CA SER A 83 17.00 -1.13 5.03
C SER A 83 16.32 -0.16 4.07
N VAL A 84 17.02 0.93 3.74
CA VAL A 84 16.61 1.82 2.65
C VAL A 84 16.50 1.00 1.36
N LYS A 85 15.47 1.28 0.55
CA LYS A 85 15.07 0.55 -0.67
C LYS A 85 14.35 -0.78 -0.45
N ASP A 86 14.31 -1.30 0.78
CA ASP A 86 13.50 -2.49 1.04
C ASP A 86 12.00 -2.18 0.89
N LEU A 87 11.29 -3.11 0.26
CA LEU A 87 9.83 -3.18 0.30
C LEU A 87 9.43 -4.21 1.36
N VAL A 88 8.88 -3.74 2.47
CA VAL A 88 8.32 -4.62 3.50
C VAL A 88 6.88 -4.90 3.12
N VAL A 89 6.58 -6.13 2.66
CA VAL A 89 5.21 -6.56 2.37
C VAL A 89 4.55 -6.96 3.67
N LEU A 90 3.43 -6.31 3.99
CA LEU A 90 2.67 -6.51 5.23
C LEU A 90 1.67 -7.67 5.09
N GLY A 91 1.06 -7.77 3.91
CA GLY A 91 0.09 -8.79 3.61
C GLY A 91 -0.64 -8.50 2.31
N GLU A 92 -1.80 -9.14 2.16
CA GLU A 92 -2.64 -9.02 0.98
C GLU A 92 -4.07 -8.69 1.38
N VAL A 93 -4.71 -7.82 0.59
CA VAL A 93 -6.15 -7.63 0.63
C VAL A 93 -6.78 -8.30 -0.59
N GLU A 94 -7.75 -9.17 -0.35
CA GLU A 94 -8.56 -9.80 -1.39
C GLU A 94 -9.94 -9.14 -1.41
N PHE A 95 -10.32 -8.55 -2.54
CA PHE A 95 -11.69 -8.03 -2.72
C PHE A 95 -12.60 -9.20 -3.10
N THR A 96 -13.47 -9.63 -2.19
CA THR A 96 -14.31 -10.83 -2.38
C THR A 96 -15.68 -10.51 -2.97
N GLY A 97 -16.04 -9.23 -3.08
CA GLY A 97 -17.30 -8.77 -3.66
C GLY A 97 -17.68 -7.36 -3.17
N PRO A 98 -18.81 -6.79 -3.61
CA PRO A 98 -19.23 -5.44 -3.25
C PRO A 98 -19.19 -5.20 -1.73
N GLY A 99 -18.34 -4.27 -1.29
CA GLY A 99 -18.19 -3.91 0.12
C GLY A 99 -17.50 -4.96 1.01
N SER A 100 -16.92 -6.02 0.43
CA SER A 100 -16.35 -7.15 1.18
C SER A 100 -14.90 -7.38 0.79
N CYS A 101 -14.02 -7.40 1.79
CA CYS A 101 -12.61 -7.73 1.63
C CYS A 101 -12.15 -8.69 2.72
N VAL A 102 -11.13 -9.47 2.41
CA VAL A 102 -10.41 -10.32 3.37
C VAL A 102 -8.95 -9.89 3.42
N TRP A 103 -8.47 -9.57 4.62
CA TRP A 103 -7.04 -9.38 4.87
C TRP A 103 -6.36 -10.74 5.12
N ARG A 104 -5.18 -10.93 4.53
CA ARG A 104 -4.34 -12.11 4.71
C ARG A 104 -2.93 -11.68 5.10
N THR A 105 -2.49 -12.08 6.28
CA THR A 105 -1.12 -11.86 6.73
C THR A 105 -0.20 -12.86 6.01
N ASN A 106 0.51 -12.40 4.98
CA ASN A 106 1.54 -13.18 4.28
C ASN A 106 2.86 -12.39 4.24
N GLY A 107 3.22 -11.80 5.40
CA GLY A 107 4.31 -10.84 5.53
C GLY A 107 5.65 -11.42 5.07
N THR A 108 6.27 -10.78 4.08
CA THR A 108 7.58 -11.14 3.54
C THR A 108 8.35 -9.86 3.21
N VAL A 109 9.64 -9.77 3.57
CA VAL A 109 10.48 -8.64 3.15
C VAL A 109 11.05 -8.93 1.76
N LEU A 110 10.79 -8.05 0.79
CA LEU A 110 11.37 -8.13 -0.55
C LEU A 110 12.49 -7.08 -0.67
N GLN A 111 13.73 -7.53 -0.84
CA GLN A 111 14.84 -6.64 -1.16
C GLN A 111 14.75 -6.24 -2.64
N ARG A 112 14.76 -4.94 -2.94
CA ARG A 112 14.76 -4.42 -4.30
C ARG A 112 15.79 -3.31 -4.48
#